data_AF-A0A7C3X415-F1
#
_entry.id   AF-A0A7C3X415-F1
#
_cell.length_a   1.000
_cell.length_b   1.000
_cell.length_c   1.000
_cell.angle_alpha   90.00
_cell.angle_beta   90.00
_cell.angle_gamma   90.00
#
_symmetry.space_group_name_H-M   'P 1'
#
loop_
_entity.id
_entity.type
_entity.pdbx_description
1 polymer ?
#
loop_
_entity_poly.entity_id
_entity_poly.type
_entity_poly.pdbx_seq_one_letter_code
_entity_poly.pdbx_strand_id
1 'polypeptide(L)'
;MPLLIGIDEAGYGPLLGPLVVSAVAVSVPRGLVSADLWQVLSRSVTRVGRSAKGKLVIDDSKVVFKRRSGIRSLERSVLAAILASGQRPRTLQQMLSLLDGDCLSRLSNYPWHKDMDARRLPCEEPVIELAANTLARDLARNDAALVAIRCRCLDVAHYNQMVERLHNKATLLFCVTCGLIKQIMDLSEQQEVICLVDRQGGRSYYRARLQTMFPDCSMKVVREDQQQSCYELAWPCRRMQVQFAVGADALYLPVALASMVSKYLRELLLDDMNAYFARLLPDLRPTSGYWQDGMRFLDQLANSPGLEIQRHLLVRSR
;
A
#
# COMPACT_ATOMS: atom_id res chain seq x y z
N MET A 1 12.55 14.66 15.47
CA MET A 1 13.19 13.93 14.34
C MET A 1 12.27 14.02 13.15
N PRO A 2 12.76 14.31 11.92
CA PRO A 2 11.88 14.34 10.76
C PRO A 2 11.14 13.00 10.52
N LEU A 3 9.92 13.09 10.03
CA LEU A 3 9.12 11.92 9.64
C LEU A 3 9.11 11.77 8.12
N LEU A 4 9.66 10.68 7.60
CA LEU A 4 9.58 10.30 6.19
C LEU A 4 8.34 9.42 5.97
N ILE A 5 7.45 9.81 5.08
CA ILE A 5 6.25 9.04 4.72
C ILE A 5 6.37 8.63 3.26
N GLY A 6 6.51 7.33 2.99
CA GLY A 6 6.43 6.77 1.65
C GLY A 6 5.02 6.32 1.33
N ILE A 7 4.50 6.65 0.14
CA ILE A 7 3.13 6.29 -0.28
C ILE A 7 3.14 5.73 -1.70
N ASP A 8 2.46 4.60 -1.87
CA ASP A 8 2.23 3.96 -3.16
C ASP A 8 0.91 3.18 -3.14
N GLU A 9 0.48 2.67 -4.28
CA GLU A 9 -0.74 1.89 -4.44
C GLU A 9 -0.56 0.57 -5.19
N ALA A 10 -1.52 -0.33 -5.02
CA ALA A 10 -1.68 -1.53 -5.84
C ALA A 10 -3.14 -1.69 -6.26
N GLY A 11 -3.34 -2.10 -7.52
CA GLY A 11 -4.69 -2.33 -8.05
C GLY A 11 -5.32 -1.10 -8.68
N TYR A 12 -4.55 -0.13 -9.18
CA TYR A 12 -5.12 1.02 -9.87
C TYR A 12 -5.86 0.65 -11.17
N GLY A 13 -5.22 -0.14 -12.05
CA GLY A 13 -5.76 -0.53 -13.36
C GLY A 13 -6.69 -1.75 -13.46
N PRO A 14 -6.60 -2.78 -12.58
CA PRO A 14 -7.46 -3.97 -12.64
C PRO A 14 -8.97 -3.69 -12.64
N LEU A 15 -9.70 -4.52 -13.39
CA LEU A 15 -11.16 -4.59 -13.42
C LEU A 15 -11.75 -5.21 -12.14
N LEU A 16 -11.06 -6.20 -11.57
CA LEU A 16 -11.50 -6.97 -10.41
C LEU A 16 -10.57 -6.78 -9.20
N GLY A 17 -11.14 -6.95 -8.02
CA GLY A 17 -10.45 -6.81 -6.75
C GLY A 17 -10.29 -5.35 -6.30
N PRO A 18 -9.74 -5.14 -5.10
CA PRO A 18 -9.64 -3.82 -4.50
C PRO A 18 -8.53 -2.96 -5.10
N LEU A 19 -8.65 -1.65 -4.91
CA LEU A 19 -7.54 -0.71 -4.93
C LEU A 19 -7.05 -0.53 -3.49
N VAL A 20 -5.76 -0.75 -3.24
CA VAL A 20 -5.14 -0.55 -1.93
C VAL A 20 -4.10 0.56 -2.06
N VAL A 21 -4.19 1.58 -1.23
CA VAL A 21 -3.18 2.64 -1.10
C VAL A 21 -2.56 2.52 0.28
N SER A 22 -1.24 2.50 0.38
CA SER A 22 -0.54 2.35 1.66
C SER A 22 0.44 3.49 1.89
N ALA A 23 0.65 3.79 3.17
CA ALA A 23 1.61 4.77 3.64
C ALA A 23 2.48 4.14 4.73
N VAL A 24 3.79 4.34 4.62
CA VAL A 24 4.81 3.84 5.54
C VAL A 24 5.55 5.05 6.10
N ALA A 25 5.50 5.22 7.42
CA ALA A 25 6.12 6.34 8.12
C ALA A 25 7.35 5.87 8.90
N VAL A 26 8.50 6.48 8.62
CA VAL A 26 9.78 6.20 9.28
C VAL A 26 10.30 7.50 9.89
N SER A 27 10.53 7.49 11.21
CA SER A 27 11.24 8.58 11.90
C SER A 27 12.73 8.37 11.70
N VAL A 28 13.45 9.42 11.27
CA VAL A 28 14.89 9.36 11.04
C VAL A 28 15.58 10.62 11.61
N PRO A 29 16.88 10.56 11.94
CA PRO A 29 17.67 11.75 12.22
C PRO A 29 17.69 12.68 11.02
N ARG A 30 17.79 14.00 11.24
CA ARG A 30 17.77 14.99 10.15
C ARG A 30 18.82 14.73 9.07
N GLY A 31 20.00 14.23 9.44
CA GLY A 31 21.06 13.86 8.49
C GLY A 31 20.71 12.71 7.54
N LEU A 32 19.67 11.92 7.83
CA LEU A 32 19.26 10.78 7.02
C LEU A 32 18.03 11.06 6.14
N VAL A 33 17.44 12.25 6.20
CA VAL A 33 16.24 12.62 5.41
C VAL A 33 16.46 12.43 3.91
N SER A 34 17.64 12.80 3.42
CA SER A 34 18.02 12.68 2.00
C SER A 34 18.94 11.49 1.71
N ALA A 35 19.17 10.61 2.68
CA ALA A 35 20.07 9.48 2.52
C ALA A 35 19.40 8.30 1.80
N ASP A 36 20.21 7.46 1.15
CA ASP A 36 19.75 6.17 0.62
C ASP A 36 19.51 5.19 1.79
N LEU A 37 18.24 5.04 2.19
CA LEU A 37 17.88 4.17 3.30
C LEU A 37 18.18 2.68 3.06
N TRP A 38 18.35 2.22 1.80
CA TRP A 38 18.84 0.86 1.56
C TRP A 38 20.31 0.70 1.96
N GLN A 39 21.12 1.75 1.85
CA GLN A 39 22.51 1.74 2.31
C GLN A 39 22.59 1.87 3.83
N VAL A 40 21.81 2.78 4.41
CA VAL A 40 21.71 2.98 5.87
C VAL A 40 21.29 1.68 6.57
N LEU A 41 20.26 1.01 6.04
CA LEU A 41 19.69 -0.23 6.59
C LEU A 41 20.24 -1.49 5.90
N SER A 42 21.45 -1.40 5.34
CA SER A 42 22.03 -2.48 4.54
C SER A 42 22.31 -3.78 5.33
N ARG A 43 22.19 -3.78 6.66
CA ARG A 43 22.33 -5.01 7.47
C ARG A 43 21.05 -5.84 7.45
N SER A 44 19.90 -5.20 7.29
CA SER A 44 18.57 -5.82 7.39
C SER A 44 17.82 -5.88 6.06
N VAL A 45 18.07 -4.96 5.12
CA VAL A 45 17.36 -4.89 3.84
C VAL A 45 18.29 -4.99 2.63
N THR A 46 17.72 -5.36 1.49
CA THR A 46 18.37 -5.35 0.19
C THR A 46 17.35 -5.13 -0.93
N ARG A 47 17.86 -4.86 -2.13
CA ARG A 47 17.10 -4.80 -3.39
C ARG A 47 17.12 -6.13 -4.13
N VAL A 48 16.22 -6.29 -5.10
CA VAL A 48 16.21 -7.46 -5.99
C VAL A 48 17.50 -7.51 -6.81
N GLY A 49 17.97 -8.72 -7.14
CA GLY A 49 19.22 -8.93 -7.88
C GLY A 49 20.49 -8.83 -7.03
N ARG A 50 20.40 -8.37 -5.78
CA ARG A 50 21.49 -8.43 -4.80
C ARG A 50 21.35 -9.67 -3.91
N SER A 51 22.48 -10.16 -3.39
CA SER A 51 22.48 -11.33 -2.51
C SER A 51 21.71 -11.04 -1.21
N ALA A 52 20.62 -11.77 -0.98
CA ALA A 52 19.78 -11.56 0.19
C ALA A 52 20.50 -11.94 1.49
N LYS A 53 21.24 -13.06 1.55
CA LYS A 53 21.93 -13.54 2.78
C LYS A 53 21.10 -13.38 4.07
N GLY A 54 19.78 -13.67 4.01
CA GLY A 54 18.86 -13.50 5.14
C GLY A 54 18.24 -12.12 5.32
N LYS A 55 18.63 -11.10 4.55
CA LYS A 55 18.01 -9.77 4.52
C LYS A 55 16.61 -9.79 3.92
N LEU A 56 15.81 -8.79 4.27
CA LEU A 56 14.52 -8.52 3.65
C LEU A 56 14.75 -7.91 2.26
N VAL A 57 14.05 -8.44 1.26
CA VAL A 57 14.05 -7.83 -0.07
C VAL A 57 12.93 -6.79 -0.08
N ILE A 58 13.30 -5.51 -0.18
CA ILE A 58 12.37 -4.38 -0.28
C ILE A 58 12.71 -3.61 -1.56
N ASP A 59 11.77 -3.62 -2.51
CA ASP A 59 11.92 -3.04 -3.84
C ASP A 59 10.52 -2.84 -4.46
N ASP A 60 10.44 -2.34 -5.70
CA ASP A 60 9.18 -2.28 -6.47
C ASP A 60 8.44 -3.63 -6.38
N SER A 61 7.19 -3.58 -5.94
CA SER A 61 6.36 -4.76 -5.72
C SER A 61 6.17 -5.59 -7.00
N LYS A 62 6.21 -4.98 -8.19
CA LYS A 62 6.14 -5.67 -9.50
C LYS A 62 7.40 -6.47 -9.80
N VAL A 63 8.55 -6.05 -9.26
CA VAL A 63 9.83 -6.75 -9.40
C VAL A 63 9.93 -7.88 -8.38
N VAL A 64 9.49 -7.63 -7.14
CA VAL A 64 9.52 -8.61 -6.03
C VAL A 64 8.48 -9.72 -6.20
N PHE A 65 7.28 -9.38 -6.68
CA PHE A 65 6.18 -10.32 -6.82
C PHE A 65 6.12 -10.91 -8.22
N LYS A 66 6.41 -12.20 -8.31
CA LYS A 66 6.16 -13.00 -9.52
C LYS A 66 5.10 -14.02 -9.18
N ARG A 67 3.95 -13.98 -9.86
CA ARG A 67 2.80 -14.86 -9.59
C ARG A 67 3.17 -16.36 -9.58
N ARG A 68 4.12 -16.78 -10.44
CA ARG A 68 4.65 -18.15 -10.48
C ARG A 68 5.42 -18.56 -9.21
N SER A 69 6.02 -17.60 -8.51
CA SER A 69 6.79 -17.80 -7.28
C SER A 69 5.96 -17.62 -6.00
N GLY A 70 4.68 -17.24 -6.14
CA GLY A 70 3.76 -17.02 -5.03
C GLY A 70 3.99 -15.72 -4.26
N ILE A 71 3.18 -15.53 -3.21
CA ILE A 71 3.16 -14.30 -2.40
C ILE A 71 4.25 -14.23 -1.33
N ARG A 72 4.97 -15.34 -1.08
CA ARG A 72 5.93 -15.49 0.03
C ARG A 72 7.01 -14.39 0.08
N SER A 73 7.46 -13.89 -1.07
CA SER A 73 8.46 -12.82 -1.13
C SER A 73 7.93 -11.49 -0.58
N LEU A 74 6.67 -11.14 -0.88
CA LEU A 74 5.99 -9.98 -0.31
C LEU A 74 5.68 -10.23 1.18
N GLU A 75 5.09 -11.39 1.48
CA GLU A 75 4.63 -11.79 2.81
C GLU A 75 5.75 -11.66 3.85
N ARG A 76 6.92 -12.22 3.57
CA ARG A 76 8.05 -12.17 4.49
C ARG A 76 8.46 -10.73 4.84
N SER A 77 8.63 -9.86 3.83
CA SER A 77 9.09 -8.49 4.06
C SER A 77 8.01 -7.62 4.71
N VAL A 78 6.75 -7.75 4.28
CA VAL A 78 5.64 -6.97 4.83
C VAL A 78 5.36 -7.37 6.28
N LEU A 79 5.26 -8.67 6.58
CA LEU A 79 5.02 -9.13 7.95
C LEU A 79 6.19 -8.80 8.86
N ALA A 80 7.44 -8.95 8.40
CA ALA A 80 8.59 -8.55 9.19
C ALA A 80 8.62 -7.04 9.52
N ALA A 81 8.19 -6.18 8.58
CA ALA A 81 8.04 -4.75 8.84
C ALA A 81 6.93 -4.46 9.87
N ILE A 82 5.77 -5.12 9.75
CA ILE A 82 4.68 -4.99 10.73
C ILE A 82 5.16 -5.42 12.13
N LEU A 83 5.84 -6.57 12.24
CA LEU A 83 6.43 -7.04 13.50
C LEU A 83 7.48 -6.06 14.06
N ALA A 84 8.34 -5.50 13.21
CA ALA A 84 9.34 -4.50 13.61
C ALA A 84 8.72 -3.20 14.11
N SER A 85 7.48 -2.89 13.72
CA SER A 85 6.68 -1.78 14.27
C SER A 85 6.00 -2.10 15.61
N GLY A 86 6.25 -3.29 16.18
CA GLY A 86 5.68 -3.76 17.45
C GLY A 86 4.30 -4.40 17.34
N GLN A 87 3.79 -4.60 16.12
CA GLN A 87 2.44 -5.13 15.88
C GLN A 87 2.49 -6.59 15.44
N ARG A 88 1.53 -7.41 15.87
CA ARG A 88 1.54 -8.88 15.61
C ARG A 88 0.18 -9.42 15.15
N PRO A 89 -0.29 -9.08 13.93
CA PRO A 89 -1.55 -9.63 13.43
C PRO A 89 -1.36 -11.12 13.07
N ARG A 90 -2.19 -12.01 13.64
CA ARG A 90 -2.17 -13.46 13.36
C ARG A 90 -3.12 -13.86 12.24
N THR A 91 -4.06 -13.00 11.89
CA THR A 91 -5.10 -13.27 10.89
C THR A 91 -5.20 -12.10 9.91
N LEU A 92 -5.77 -12.35 8.72
CA LEU A 92 -6.04 -11.29 7.75
C LEU A 92 -6.96 -10.23 8.35
N GLN A 93 -7.99 -10.63 9.11
CA GLN A 93 -8.86 -9.69 9.81
C GLN A 93 -8.07 -8.80 10.79
N GLN A 94 -7.18 -9.37 11.62
CA GLN A 94 -6.36 -8.58 12.54
C GLN A 94 -5.42 -7.61 11.80
N MET A 95 -4.86 -8.02 10.66
CA MET A 95 -4.03 -7.14 9.85
C MET A 95 -4.83 -5.99 9.25
N LEU A 96 -6.05 -6.24 8.75
CA LEU A 96 -6.94 -5.19 8.26
C LEU A 96 -7.41 -4.26 9.38
N SER A 97 -7.76 -4.78 10.57
CA SER A 97 -8.07 -3.95 11.74
C SER A 97 -6.95 -2.97 12.07
N LEU A 98 -5.70 -3.43 11.97
CA LEU A 98 -4.52 -2.64 12.27
C LEU A 98 -4.21 -1.58 11.20
N LEU A 99 -4.33 -1.95 9.92
CA LEU A 99 -3.87 -1.13 8.81
C LEU A 99 -4.97 -0.22 8.22
N ASP A 100 -6.22 -0.69 8.18
CA ASP A 100 -7.39 0.03 7.66
C ASP A 100 -8.70 -0.48 8.29
N GLY A 101 -8.92 -0.24 9.59
CA GLY A 101 -10.09 -0.77 10.31
C GLY A 101 -11.45 -0.41 9.68
N ASP A 102 -11.53 0.73 8.97
CA ASP A 102 -12.74 1.21 8.32
C ASP A 102 -13.24 0.25 7.21
N CYS A 103 -12.36 -0.58 6.63
CA CYS A 103 -12.75 -1.49 5.55
C CYS A 103 -13.49 -2.74 6.04
N LEU A 104 -13.37 -3.12 7.31
CA LEU A 104 -13.89 -4.39 7.81
C LEU A 104 -15.42 -4.51 7.69
N SER A 105 -16.14 -3.44 8.04
CA SER A 105 -17.61 -3.38 7.92
C SER A 105 -18.08 -3.40 6.47
N ARG A 106 -17.24 -2.95 5.53
CA ARG A 106 -17.55 -3.01 4.09
C ARG A 106 -17.26 -4.41 3.56
N LEU A 107 -16.12 -4.98 3.88
CA LEU A 107 -15.68 -6.32 3.46
C LEU A 107 -16.58 -7.44 3.99
N SER A 108 -17.24 -7.27 5.14
CA SER A 108 -18.21 -8.25 5.66
C SER A 108 -19.43 -8.46 4.74
N ASN A 109 -19.72 -7.51 3.84
CA ASN A 109 -20.77 -7.67 2.82
C ASN A 109 -20.37 -8.60 1.67
N TYR A 110 -19.09 -8.96 1.56
CA TYR A 110 -18.57 -9.78 0.47
C TYR A 110 -18.56 -11.25 0.86
N PRO A 111 -19.24 -12.15 0.13
CA PRO A 111 -19.29 -13.57 0.46
C PRO A 111 -17.92 -14.23 0.61
N TRP A 112 -16.94 -13.80 -0.18
CA TRP A 112 -15.58 -14.35 -0.19
C TRP A 112 -14.67 -13.80 0.92
N HIS A 113 -15.10 -12.80 1.70
CA HIS A 113 -14.32 -12.24 2.81
C HIS A 113 -14.90 -12.59 4.19
N LYS A 114 -15.89 -13.50 4.27
CA LYS A 114 -16.49 -13.88 5.56
C LYS A 114 -15.52 -14.60 6.51
N ASP A 115 -14.55 -15.33 5.97
CA ASP A 115 -13.63 -16.17 6.73
C ASP A 115 -12.24 -15.52 6.95
N MET A 116 -12.14 -14.19 6.87
CA MET A 116 -10.87 -13.47 7.03
C MET A 116 -10.17 -13.74 8.37
N ASP A 117 -10.90 -14.06 9.43
CA ASP A 117 -10.28 -14.44 10.71
C ASP A 117 -9.70 -15.86 10.70
N ALA A 118 -10.26 -16.76 9.89
CA ALA A 118 -9.73 -18.11 9.72
C ALA A 118 -8.42 -18.12 8.90
N ARG A 119 -8.22 -17.12 8.03
CA ARG A 119 -6.98 -16.97 7.25
C ARG A 119 -5.81 -16.54 8.14
N ARG A 120 -4.97 -17.50 8.53
CA ARG A 120 -3.75 -17.27 9.32
C ARG A 120 -2.65 -16.61 8.49
N LEU A 121 -1.89 -15.73 9.14
CA LEU A 121 -0.67 -15.12 8.62
C LEU A 121 0.55 -15.78 9.27
N PRO A 122 1.63 -16.08 8.55
CA PRO A 122 2.81 -16.76 9.08
C PRO A 122 3.71 -15.87 9.95
N CYS A 123 3.15 -14.95 10.72
CA CYS A 123 3.91 -14.01 11.57
C CYS A 123 4.79 -14.72 12.62
N GLU A 124 4.41 -15.91 13.04
CA GLU A 124 5.14 -16.72 14.04
C GLU A 124 6.18 -17.64 13.40
N GLU A 125 6.35 -17.62 12.06
CA GLU A 125 7.44 -18.36 11.43
C GLU A 125 8.79 -17.77 11.86
N PRO A 126 9.75 -18.59 12.34
CA PRO A 126 11.04 -18.10 12.84
C PRO A 126 11.81 -17.23 11.82
N VAL A 127 11.64 -17.49 10.53
CA VAL A 127 12.29 -16.73 9.46
C VAL A 127 11.77 -15.28 9.34
N ILE A 128 10.50 -15.05 9.69
CA ILE A 128 9.87 -13.73 9.68
C ILE A 128 10.20 -13.00 10.98
N GLU A 129 10.09 -13.66 12.13
CA GLU A 129 10.47 -13.06 13.42
C GLU A 129 11.96 -12.65 13.47
N LEU A 130 12.87 -13.51 12.97
CA LEU A 130 14.29 -13.19 12.91
C LEU A 130 14.57 -11.98 12.00
N ALA A 131 13.86 -11.89 10.87
CA ALA A 131 13.99 -10.77 9.95
C ALA A 131 13.46 -9.46 10.56
N ALA A 132 12.33 -9.52 11.27
CA ALA A 132 11.76 -8.40 12.01
C ALA A 132 12.73 -7.88 13.09
N ASN A 133 13.28 -8.78 13.90
CA ASN A 133 14.26 -8.43 14.94
C ASN A 133 15.56 -7.86 14.34
N THR A 134 15.96 -8.31 13.16
CA THR A 134 17.12 -7.76 12.46
C THR A 134 16.83 -6.36 11.93
N LEU A 135 15.64 -6.14 11.34
CA LEU A 135 15.19 -4.82 10.89
C LEU A 135 15.06 -3.83 12.06
N ALA A 136 14.41 -4.22 13.15
CA ALA A 136 14.25 -3.37 14.33
C ALA A 136 15.60 -2.95 14.95
N ARG A 137 16.57 -3.86 15.04
CA ARG A 137 17.92 -3.54 15.53
C ARG A 137 18.69 -2.64 14.58
N ASP A 138 18.55 -2.81 13.27
CA ASP A 138 19.24 -1.99 12.27
C ASP A 138 18.66 -0.57 12.22
N LEU A 139 17.34 -0.43 12.35
CA LEU A 139 16.66 0.85 12.56
C LEU A 139 17.18 1.55 13.82
N ALA A 140 17.13 0.88 14.98
CA ALA A 140 17.58 1.44 16.25
C ALA A 140 19.06 1.86 16.22
N ARG A 141 19.92 1.08 15.55
CA ARG A 141 21.35 1.41 15.39
C ARG A 141 21.59 2.72 14.63
N ASN A 142 20.67 3.09 13.75
CA ASN A 142 20.74 4.32 12.95
C ASN A 142 19.84 5.43 13.52
N ASP A 143 19.44 5.32 14.79
CA ASP A 143 18.49 6.21 15.45
C ASP A 143 17.21 6.41 14.63
N ALA A 144 16.77 5.37 13.91
CA ALA A 144 15.57 5.38 13.08
C ALA A 144 14.49 4.46 13.68
N ALA A 145 13.23 4.71 13.34
CA ALA A 145 12.12 3.87 13.76
C ALA A 145 11.02 3.81 12.71
N LEU A 146 10.46 2.62 12.50
CA LEU A 146 9.24 2.43 11.71
C LEU A 146 8.03 2.78 12.58
N VAL A 147 7.48 3.97 12.38
CA VAL A 147 6.46 4.59 13.25
C VAL A 147 5.06 4.09 12.93
N ALA A 148 4.73 3.98 11.65
CA ALA A 148 3.39 3.58 11.23
C ALA A 148 3.39 2.92 9.86
N ILE A 149 2.48 1.97 9.71
CA ILE A 149 2.00 1.48 8.42
C ILE A 149 0.49 1.68 8.42
N ARG A 150 -0.04 2.39 7.42
CA ARG A 150 -1.47 2.68 7.26
C ARG A 150 -1.89 2.38 5.83
N CYS A 151 -3.13 1.94 5.67
CA CYS A 151 -3.69 1.60 4.37
C CYS A 151 -5.06 2.24 4.19
N ARG A 152 -5.49 2.31 2.94
CA ARG A 152 -6.89 2.49 2.54
C ARG A 152 -7.21 1.46 1.48
N CYS A 153 -8.04 0.50 1.86
CA CYS A 153 -8.57 -0.53 0.99
C CYS A 153 -9.92 -0.08 0.44
N LEU A 154 -9.93 0.27 -0.84
CA LEU A 154 -11.15 0.52 -1.59
C LEU A 154 -11.63 -0.80 -2.19
N ASP A 155 -12.46 -1.50 -1.44
CA ASP A 155 -13.26 -2.61 -1.91
C ASP A 155 -14.17 -2.17 -3.06
N VAL A 156 -14.55 -3.10 -3.94
CA VAL A 156 -15.10 -2.78 -5.26
C VAL A 156 -16.34 -1.89 -5.20
N ALA A 157 -17.30 -2.19 -4.33
CA ALA A 157 -18.53 -1.41 -4.19
C ALA A 157 -18.25 0.02 -3.70
N HIS A 158 -17.40 0.16 -2.69
CA HIS A 158 -16.99 1.47 -2.18
C HIS A 158 -16.20 2.26 -3.23
N TYR A 159 -15.28 1.59 -3.94
CA TYR A 159 -14.56 2.18 -5.06
C TYR A 159 -15.54 2.72 -6.10
N ASN A 160 -16.55 1.94 -6.48
CA ASN A 160 -17.54 2.31 -7.49
C ASN A 160 -18.32 3.55 -7.06
N GLN A 161 -18.83 3.55 -5.82
CA GLN A 161 -19.54 4.68 -5.24
C GLN A 161 -18.68 5.95 -5.24
N MET A 162 -17.39 5.83 -4.89
CA MET A 162 -16.49 6.98 -4.82
C MET A 162 -16.10 7.51 -6.21
N VAL A 163 -15.89 6.63 -7.19
CA VAL A 163 -15.64 7.04 -8.58
C VAL A 163 -16.86 7.72 -9.18
N GLU A 164 -18.06 7.20 -8.92
CA GLU A 164 -19.31 7.81 -9.38
C GLU A 164 -19.48 9.23 -8.80
N ARG A 165 -19.23 9.42 -7.50
CA ARG A 165 -19.29 10.73 -6.84
C ARG A 165 -18.26 11.73 -7.33
N LEU A 166 -17.03 11.27 -7.60
CA LEU A 166 -15.91 12.15 -7.97
C LEU A 166 -15.74 12.30 -9.49
N HIS A 167 -16.48 11.50 -10.27
CA HIS A 167 -16.39 11.37 -11.73
C HIS A 167 -14.98 11.13 -12.27
N ASN A 168 -14.01 10.75 -11.42
CA ASN A 168 -12.60 10.66 -11.79
C ASN A 168 -11.78 9.80 -10.81
N LYS A 169 -11.24 8.68 -11.32
CA LYS A 169 -10.38 7.75 -10.57
C LYS A 169 -9.08 8.36 -10.07
N ALA A 170 -8.46 9.24 -10.87
CA ALA A 170 -7.23 9.92 -10.50
C ALA A 170 -7.47 11.04 -9.47
N THR A 171 -8.72 11.51 -9.32
CA THR A 171 -9.12 12.36 -8.20
C THR A 171 -9.35 11.53 -6.95
N LEU A 172 -10.04 10.39 -7.06
CA LEU A 172 -10.21 9.45 -5.95
C LEU A 172 -8.86 9.04 -5.33
N LEU A 173 -7.92 8.57 -6.16
CA LEU A 173 -6.60 8.15 -5.69
C LEU A 173 -5.86 9.29 -4.96
N PHE A 174 -5.90 10.50 -5.51
CA PHE A 174 -5.29 11.66 -4.89
C PHE A 174 -5.92 12.02 -3.53
N CYS A 175 -7.26 12.00 -3.44
CA CYS A 175 -7.97 12.25 -2.19
C CYS A 175 -7.62 11.20 -1.12
N VAL A 176 -7.55 9.92 -1.50
CA VAL A 176 -7.14 8.83 -0.59
C VAL A 176 -5.71 9.04 -0.08
N THR A 177 -4.78 9.39 -0.95
CA THR A 177 -3.40 9.71 -0.58
C THR A 177 -3.30 10.89 0.36
N CYS A 178 -3.98 12.00 0.08
CA CYS A 178 -4.01 13.14 1.00
C CYS A 178 -4.67 12.79 2.34
N GLY A 179 -5.69 11.93 2.34
CA GLY A 179 -6.31 11.41 3.55
C GLY A 179 -5.33 10.61 4.43
N LEU A 180 -4.50 9.76 3.81
CA LEU A 180 -3.44 9.02 4.50
C LEU A 180 -2.36 9.94 5.06
N ILE A 181 -1.92 10.94 4.28
CA ILE A 181 -0.97 11.97 4.74
C ILE A 181 -1.53 12.68 5.96
N LYS A 182 -2.78 13.18 5.88
CA LYS A 182 -3.45 13.87 6.98
C LYS A 182 -3.57 12.99 8.21
N GLN A 183 -3.98 11.73 8.06
CA GLN A 183 -4.10 10.79 9.18
C GLN A 183 -2.75 10.56 9.88
N ILE A 184 -1.66 10.34 9.15
CA ILE A 184 -0.34 10.14 9.77
C ILE A 184 0.15 11.43 10.41
N MET A 185 -0.11 12.57 9.78
CA MET A 185 0.19 13.88 10.36
C MET A 185 -0.53 14.07 11.69
N ASP A 186 -1.83 13.83 11.75
CA ASP A 186 -2.65 14.02 12.96
C ASP A 186 -2.21 13.09 14.11
N LEU A 187 -1.63 11.93 13.79
CA LEU A 187 -1.07 10.98 14.76
C LEU A 187 0.38 11.29 15.18
N SER A 188 1.03 12.27 14.56
CA SER A 188 2.45 12.55 14.77
C SER A 188 2.66 13.95 15.33
N GLU A 189 3.43 14.03 16.41
CA GLU A 189 3.91 15.29 17.00
C GLU A 189 5.11 15.89 16.24
N GLN A 190 5.62 15.22 15.20
CA GLN A 190 6.79 15.72 14.47
C GLN A 190 6.44 16.97 13.66
N GLN A 191 7.23 18.01 13.90
CA GLN A 191 7.09 19.33 13.27
C GLN A 191 7.54 19.33 11.80
N GLU A 192 8.40 18.39 11.41
CA GLU A 192 8.99 18.28 10.06
C GLU A 192 8.58 16.95 9.44
N VAL A 193 7.78 17.01 8.37
CA VAL A 193 7.25 15.84 7.65
C VAL A 193 7.67 15.90 6.19
N ILE A 194 8.12 14.78 5.64
CA ILE A 194 8.47 14.66 4.22
C ILE A 194 7.65 13.50 3.65
N CYS A 195 6.72 13.81 2.76
CA CYS A 195 5.91 12.83 2.04
C CYS A 195 6.52 12.57 0.67
N LEU A 196 6.87 11.32 0.41
CA LEU A 196 7.39 10.79 -0.85
C LEU A 196 6.29 9.91 -1.45
N VAL A 197 5.80 10.29 -2.62
CA VAL A 197 4.64 9.65 -3.25
C VAL A 197 5.02 9.21 -4.66
N ASP A 198 4.71 7.97 -5.03
CA ASP A 198 4.81 7.58 -6.43
C ASP A 198 3.83 8.38 -7.28
N ARG A 199 4.27 8.79 -8.46
CA ARG A 199 3.50 9.71 -9.29
C ARG A 199 2.23 9.04 -9.80
N GLN A 200 1.11 9.57 -9.35
CA GLN A 200 -0.22 9.08 -9.68
C GLN A 200 -0.67 9.52 -11.08
N GLY A 201 -0.55 8.61 -12.04
CA GLY A 201 -0.92 8.86 -13.44
C GLY A 201 -0.04 9.91 -14.13
N GLY A 202 -0.52 10.50 -15.22
CA GLY A 202 0.23 11.48 -16.02
C GLY A 202 0.28 12.91 -15.44
N ARG A 203 0.01 13.09 -14.14
CA ARG A 203 -0.10 14.44 -13.54
C ARG A 203 1.28 15.00 -13.19
N SER A 204 1.54 16.23 -13.61
CA SER A 204 2.78 16.96 -13.27
C SER A 204 2.56 18.12 -12.30
N TYR A 205 1.33 18.59 -12.15
CA TYR A 205 0.98 19.77 -11.34
C TYR A 205 -0.04 19.40 -10.27
N TYR A 206 0.32 19.60 -9.00
CA TYR A 206 -0.49 19.24 -7.83
C TYR A 206 -0.89 20.45 -6.97
N ARG A 207 -0.31 21.64 -7.20
CA ARG A 207 -0.52 22.84 -6.39
C ARG A 207 -1.99 23.08 -6.06
N ALA A 208 -2.84 23.29 -7.08
CA ALA A 208 -4.25 23.62 -6.86
C ALA A 208 -4.98 22.58 -6.00
N ARG A 209 -4.73 21.28 -6.25
CA ARG A 209 -5.37 20.19 -5.51
C ARG A 209 -4.86 20.07 -4.08
N LEU A 210 -3.55 20.26 -3.87
CA LEU A 210 -2.96 20.31 -2.53
C LEU A 210 -3.56 21.48 -1.73
N GLN A 211 -3.72 22.66 -2.33
CA GLN A 211 -4.37 23.79 -1.67
C GLN A 211 -5.81 23.48 -1.27
N THR A 212 -6.57 22.76 -2.12
CA THR A 212 -7.93 22.31 -1.78
C THR A 212 -7.94 21.35 -0.59
N MET A 213 -6.97 20.42 -0.52
CA MET A 213 -6.90 19.43 0.56
C MET A 213 -6.34 19.99 1.87
N PHE A 214 -5.49 21.02 1.79
CA PHE A 214 -4.82 21.67 2.91
C PHE A 214 -5.03 23.20 2.84
N PRO A 215 -6.25 23.69 3.08
CA PRO A 215 -6.59 25.10 2.87
C PRO A 215 -5.87 26.03 3.85
N ASP A 216 -5.60 25.57 5.07
CA ASP A 216 -5.05 26.40 6.16
C ASP A 216 -3.52 26.52 6.14
N CYS A 217 -2.86 26.08 5.06
CA CYS A 217 -1.41 26.16 4.92
C CYS A 217 -1.00 27.23 3.89
N SER A 218 0.15 27.84 4.15
CA SER A 218 0.90 28.52 3.09
C SER A 218 1.62 27.48 2.24
N MET A 219 1.58 27.65 0.92
CA MET A 219 2.16 26.68 -0.01
C MET A 219 3.10 27.31 -1.03
N LYS A 220 4.29 26.74 -1.14
CA LYS A 220 5.34 27.12 -2.08
C LYS A 220 5.62 25.96 -3.04
N VAL A 221 5.73 26.26 -4.33
CA VAL A 221 6.25 25.31 -5.33
C VAL A 221 7.76 25.35 -5.23
N VAL A 222 8.38 24.21 -4.95
CA VAL A 222 9.84 24.07 -4.86
C VAL A 222 10.41 23.66 -6.21
N ARG A 223 9.76 22.71 -6.88
CA ARG A 223 10.21 22.14 -8.16
C ARG A 223 9.03 21.49 -8.89
N GLU A 224 8.93 21.68 -10.20
CA GLU A 224 8.00 20.93 -11.06
C GLU A 224 8.69 20.60 -12.39
N ASP A 225 8.94 19.32 -12.64
CA ASP A 225 9.48 18.83 -13.90
C ASP A 225 8.96 17.42 -14.26
N GLN A 226 9.50 16.87 -15.35
CA GLN A 226 9.10 15.57 -15.86
C GLN A 226 9.37 14.41 -14.90
N GLN A 227 10.29 14.53 -13.95
CA GLN A 227 10.65 13.47 -13.01
C GLN A 227 10.02 13.69 -11.63
N GLN A 228 9.91 14.95 -11.18
CA GLN A 228 9.50 15.27 -9.81
C GLN A 228 8.64 16.54 -9.72
N SER A 229 7.68 16.52 -8.81
CA SER A 229 6.87 17.68 -8.40
C SER A 229 6.91 17.83 -6.88
N CYS A 230 7.49 18.92 -6.38
CA CYS A 230 7.79 19.14 -4.97
C CYS A 230 7.17 20.43 -4.46
N TYR A 231 6.50 20.35 -3.32
CA TYR A 231 5.78 21.43 -2.68
C TYR A 231 6.15 21.51 -1.20
N GLU A 232 6.31 22.72 -0.69
CA GLU A 232 6.42 23.01 0.75
C GLU A 232 5.10 23.56 1.24
N LEU A 233 4.53 22.94 2.26
CA LEU A 233 3.34 23.35 2.98
C LEU A 233 3.74 23.73 4.40
N ALA A 234 3.35 24.93 4.85
CA ALA A 234 3.70 25.44 6.17
C ALA A 234 2.49 25.99 6.92
N TRP A 235 2.37 25.53 8.17
CA TRP A 235 1.48 26.01 9.22
C TRP A 235 2.32 26.71 10.31
N PRO A 236 1.72 27.45 11.26
CA PRO A 236 2.47 28.13 12.32
C PRO A 236 3.44 27.23 13.10
N CYS A 237 3.04 25.99 13.39
CA CYS A 237 3.81 25.07 14.23
C CYS A 237 4.34 23.83 13.48
N ARG A 238 4.15 23.75 12.16
CA ARG A 238 4.46 22.53 11.39
C ARG A 238 4.82 22.83 9.94
N ARG A 239 5.73 22.03 9.39
CA ARG A 239 6.12 22.06 7.98
C ARG A 239 6.02 20.67 7.38
N MET A 240 5.55 20.62 6.14
CA MET A 240 5.51 19.42 5.34
C MET A 240 6.10 19.69 3.96
N GLN A 241 6.98 18.81 3.50
CA GLN A 241 7.35 18.73 2.10
C GLN A 241 6.59 17.56 1.47
N VAL A 242 5.97 17.77 0.31
CA VAL A 242 5.33 16.70 -0.45
C VAL A 242 6.00 16.61 -1.81
N GLN A 243 6.52 15.43 -2.13
CA GLN A 243 7.19 15.15 -3.38
C GLN A 243 6.50 14.00 -4.10
N PHE A 244 6.05 14.26 -5.33
CA PHE A 244 5.58 13.26 -6.28
C PHE A 244 6.72 12.94 -7.26
N ALA A 245 7.20 11.70 -7.30
CA ALA A 245 8.29 11.30 -8.18
C ALA A 245 7.87 10.13 -9.08
N VAL A 246 8.34 10.12 -10.33
CA VAL A 246 8.14 8.97 -11.23
C VAL A 246 8.99 7.80 -10.74
N GLY A 247 8.36 6.64 -10.50
CA GLY A 247 9.07 5.46 -10.01
C GLY A 247 9.64 5.68 -8.61
N ALA A 248 8.89 6.36 -7.74
CA ALA A 248 9.33 6.70 -6.40
C ALA A 248 9.62 5.46 -5.54
N ASP A 249 8.94 4.34 -5.83
CA ASP A 249 9.19 3.02 -5.26
C ASP A 249 10.60 2.49 -5.59
N ALA A 250 11.16 2.82 -6.74
CA ALA A 250 12.55 2.51 -7.07
C ALA A 250 13.56 3.47 -6.39
N LEU A 251 13.11 4.66 -6.00
CA LEU A 251 13.96 5.74 -5.47
C LEU A 251 14.01 5.81 -3.94
N TYR A 252 12.93 5.42 -3.25
CA TYR A 252 12.77 5.63 -1.82
C TYR A 252 12.26 4.38 -1.11
N LEU A 253 13.03 3.88 -0.13
CA LEU A 253 12.71 2.64 0.59
C LEU A 253 11.32 2.65 1.24
N PRO A 254 10.86 3.75 1.89
CA PRO A 254 9.52 3.77 2.46
C PRO A 254 8.42 3.63 1.39
N VAL A 255 8.64 4.16 0.19
CA VAL A 255 7.69 4.04 -0.94
C VAL A 255 7.68 2.60 -1.46
N ALA A 256 8.85 1.98 -1.62
CA ALA A 256 8.95 0.56 -1.99
C ALA A 256 8.19 -0.34 -1.00
N LEU A 257 8.37 -0.10 0.31
CA LEU A 257 7.67 -0.84 1.34
C LEU A 257 6.15 -0.59 1.28
N ALA A 258 5.70 0.64 1.04
CA ALA A 258 4.29 0.96 0.84
C ALA A 258 3.70 0.23 -0.39
N SER A 259 4.47 0.15 -1.49
CA SER A 259 4.12 -0.63 -2.68
C SER A 259 3.88 -2.10 -2.34
N MET A 260 4.82 -2.68 -1.59
CA MET A 260 4.74 -4.09 -1.17
C MET A 260 3.57 -4.35 -0.23
N VAL A 261 3.30 -3.46 0.73
CA VAL A 261 2.13 -3.58 1.63
C VAL A 261 0.83 -3.54 0.83
N SER A 262 0.69 -2.57 -0.08
CA SER A 262 -0.48 -2.44 -0.95
C SER A 262 -0.69 -3.71 -1.78
N LYS A 263 0.39 -4.20 -2.38
CA LYS A 263 0.37 -5.40 -3.22
C LYS A 263 0.02 -6.64 -2.41
N TYR A 264 0.62 -6.81 -1.23
CA TYR A 264 0.37 -7.95 -0.37
C TYR A 264 -1.10 -8.03 0.05
N LEU A 265 -1.66 -6.94 0.60
CA LEU A 265 -3.08 -6.86 0.97
C LEU A 265 -4.00 -7.16 -0.21
N ARG A 266 -3.71 -6.56 -1.38
CA ARG A 266 -4.50 -6.80 -2.59
C ARG A 266 -4.49 -8.27 -2.99
N GLU A 267 -3.33 -8.91 -3.03
CA GLU A 267 -3.24 -10.32 -3.45
C GLU A 267 -3.91 -11.23 -2.41
N LEU A 268 -3.83 -10.98 -1.10
CA LEU A 268 -4.59 -11.74 -0.10
C LEU A 268 -6.10 -11.66 -0.37
N LEU A 269 -6.64 -10.45 -0.52
CA LEU A 269 -8.07 -10.26 -0.78
C LEU A 269 -8.50 -10.89 -2.13
N LEU A 270 -7.66 -10.78 -3.15
CA LEU A 270 -7.94 -11.39 -4.45
C LEU A 270 -7.85 -12.93 -4.39
N ASP A 271 -6.95 -13.49 -3.58
CA ASP A 271 -6.82 -14.93 -3.36
C ASP A 271 -8.06 -15.48 -2.63
N ASP A 272 -8.60 -14.77 -1.64
CA ASP A 272 -9.86 -15.14 -0.98
C ASP A 272 -11.01 -15.20 -1.98
N MET A 273 -11.11 -14.18 -2.86
CA MET A 273 -12.09 -14.14 -3.94
C MET A 273 -11.93 -15.34 -4.90
N ASN A 274 -10.70 -15.60 -5.36
CA ASN A 274 -10.42 -16.74 -6.24
C ASN A 274 -10.77 -18.08 -5.56
N ALA A 275 -10.39 -18.26 -4.29
CA ALA A 275 -10.66 -19.48 -3.54
C ALA A 275 -12.16 -19.70 -3.34
N TYR A 276 -12.91 -18.65 -3.04
CA TYR A 276 -14.37 -18.71 -2.93
C TYR A 276 -15.02 -19.22 -4.21
N PHE A 277 -14.71 -18.59 -5.36
CA PHE A 277 -15.33 -18.99 -6.61
C PHE A 277 -14.83 -20.35 -7.12
N ALA A 278 -13.58 -20.72 -6.85
CA ALA A 278 -13.05 -22.05 -7.20
C ALA A 278 -13.78 -23.18 -6.44
N ARG A 279 -14.26 -22.94 -5.20
CA ARG A 279 -15.09 -23.91 -4.47
C ARG A 279 -16.46 -24.10 -5.11
N LEU A 280 -17.01 -23.06 -5.73
CA LEU A 280 -18.31 -23.12 -6.41
C LEU A 280 -18.18 -23.69 -7.82
N LEU A 281 -17.06 -23.43 -8.49
CA LEU A 281 -16.77 -23.78 -9.87
C LEU A 281 -15.34 -24.34 -9.98
N PRO A 282 -15.15 -25.66 -9.84
CA PRO A 282 -13.83 -26.28 -9.81
C PRO A 282 -12.95 -25.99 -11.04
N ASP A 283 -13.56 -25.82 -12.22
CA ASP A 283 -12.85 -25.53 -13.49
C ASP A 283 -12.59 -24.03 -13.72
N LEU A 284 -12.95 -23.18 -12.75
CA LEU A 284 -12.71 -21.74 -12.84
C LEU A 284 -11.23 -21.42 -12.68
N ARG A 285 -10.62 -20.87 -13.73
CA ARG A 285 -9.23 -20.44 -13.68
C ARG A 285 -9.10 -19.14 -12.88
N PRO A 286 -8.18 -19.03 -11.91
CA PRO A 286 -8.05 -17.84 -11.07
C PRO A 286 -7.70 -16.60 -11.88
N THR A 287 -8.03 -15.42 -11.35
CA THR A 287 -7.76 -14.12 -11.99
C THR A 287 -6.80 -13.27 -11.16
N SER A 288 -6.00 -12.49 -11.87
CA SER A 288 -5.22 -11.35 -11.37
C SER A 288 -6.02 -10.04 -11.38
N GLY A 289 -7.20 -10.07 -12.00
CA GLY A 289 -8.17 -8.99 -12.08
C GLY A 289 -7.91 -7.97 -13.18
N TYR A 290 -6.86 -8.12 -14.01
CA TYR A 290 -6.62 -7.22 -15.12
C TYR A 290 -7.67 -7.41 -16.23
N TRP A 291 -7.72 -6.48 -17.18
CA TRP A 291 -8.82 -6.44 -18.15
C TRP A 291 -9.04 -7.76 -18.89
N GLN A 292 -8.00 -8.31 -19.51
CA GLN A 292 -8.13 -9.52 -20.33
C GLN A 292 -8.49 -10.76 -19.50
N ASP A 293 -7.77 -11.01 -18.40
CA ASP A 293 -8.00 -12.21 -17.60
C ASP A 293 -9.22 -12.07 -16.67
N GLY A 294 -9.57 -10.85 -16.28
CA GLY A 294 -10.77 -10.52 -15.53
C GLY A 294 -12.03 -10.65 -16.37
N MET A 295 -12.02 -10.23 -17.64
CA MET A 295 -13.15 -10.48 -18.55
C MET A 295 -13.37 -11.98 -18.76
N ARG A 296 -12.30 -12.75 -19.04
CA ARG A 296 -12.38 -14.22 -19.07
C ARG A 296 -13.00 -14.79 -17.79
N PHE A 297 -12.58 -14.32 -16.63
CA PHE A 297 -13.10 -14.79 -15.35
C PHE A 297 -14.61 -14.51 -15.23
N LEU A 298 -15.05 -13.30 -15.56
CA LEU A 298 -16.47 -12.93 -15.58
C LEU A 298 -17.29 -13.75 -16.58
N ASP A 299 -16.74 -14.04 -17.76
CA ASP A 299 -17.41 -14.85 -18.79
C ASP A 299 -17.60 -16.30 -18.31
N GLN A 300 -16.60 -16.87 -17.63
CA GLN A 300 -16.73 -18.21 -17.04
C GLN A 300 -17.80 -18.22 -15.93
N LEU A 301 -17.82 -17.21 -15.07
CA LEU A 301 -18.85 -17.10 -14.03
C LEU A 301 -20.25 -16.93 -14.64
N ALA A 302 -20.41 -16.08 -15.66
CA ALA A 302 -21.71 -15.79 -16.27
C ALA A 302 -22.32 -17.00 -16.98
N ASN A 303 -21.49 -17.90 -17.51
CA ASN A 303 -21.93 -19.13 -18.17
C ASN A 303 -22.17 -20.30 -17.19
N SER A 304 -22.06 -20.07 -15.88
CA SER A 304 -22.22 -21.12 -14.86
C SER A 304 -23.67 -21.18 -14.35
N PRO A 305 -24.42 -22.27 -14.58
CA PRO A 305 -25.81 -22.38 -14.18
C PRO A 305 -26.00 -22.28 -12.66
N GLY A 306 -26.96 -21.46 -12.22
CA GLY A 306 -27.36 -21.35 -10.81
C GLY A 306 -26.46 -20.48 -9.93
N LEU A 307 -25.40 -19.86 -10.48
CA LEU A 307 -24.55 -18.92 -9.74
C LEU A 307 -25.05 -17.48 -9.92
N GLU A 308 -25.61 -16.89 -8.87
CA GLU A 308 -25.96 -15.47 -8.86
C GLU A 308 -24.73 -14.61 -8.53
N ILE A 309 -24.31 -13.75 -9.47
CA ILE A 309 -23.14 -12.90 -9.30
C ILE A 309 -23.60 -11.49 -8.93
N GLN A 310 -23.24 -11.06 -7.72
CA GLN A 310 -23.38 -9.67 -7.30
C GLN A 310 -22.32 -8.79 -7.98
N ARG A 311 -22.56 -8.43 -9.26
CA ARG A 311 -21.59 -7.72 -10.11
C ARG A 311 -21.07 -6.43 -9.47
N HIS A 312 -21.90 -5.72 -8.71
CA HIS A 312 -21.53 -4.47 -8.02
C HIS A 312 -20.45 -4.67 -6.93
N LEU A 313 -20.30 -5.88 -6.39
CA LEU A 313 -19.22 -6.26 -5.47
C LEU A 313 -17.97 -6.80 -6.20
N LEU A 314 -18.08 -7.15 -7.49
CA LEU A 314 -17.02 -7.85 -8.20
C LEU A 314 -16.30 -6.98 -9.23
N VAL A 315 -17.05 -6.12 -9.94
CA VAL A 315 -16.57 -5.35 -11.08
C VAL A 315 -16.43 -3.88 -10.74
N ARG A 316 -15.24 -3.31 -10.96
CA ARG A 316 -14.98 -1.88 -10.78
C ARG A 316 -15.58 -1.05 -11.91
N SER A 317 -16.13 0.11 -11.56
CA SER A 317 -16.58 1.14 -12.49
C SER A 317 -15.39 1.72 -13.25
N ARG A 318 -15.66 2.24 -14.45
CA ARG A 318 -14.65 2.77 -15.35
C ARG A 318 -14.35 4.24 -15.15
#